data_AF-A0A1D6IZS5-F1
#
_entry.id   AF-A0A1D6IZS5-F1
#
_cell.length_a   1.000
_cell.length_b   1.000
_cell.length_c   1.000
_cell.angle_alpha   90.00
_cell.angle_beta   90.00
_cell.angle_gamma   90.00
#
_symmetry.space_group_name_H-M   'P 1'
#
loop_
_entity.id
_entity.type
_entity.pdbx_description
1 polymer ?
#
loop_
_entity_poly.entity_id
_entity_poly.type
_entity_poly.pdbx_seq_one_letter_code
_entity_poly.pdbx_strand_id
1 'polypeptide(L)' 'MDPAASGRFDKLQSSFKLSIQCLLTACSREDVNDAFSSFTDAEKERLHRMLTLVSVLIHALSNNCCDLQ' A
#
# COMPACT_ATOMS: atom_id res chain seq x y z
N MET A 1 -15.08 -27.58 4.54
CA MET A 1 -14.58 -26.20 4.60
C MET A 1 -15.77 -25.30 4.90
N ASP A 2 -15.75 -24.60 6.04
CA ASP A 2 -16.86 -23.70 6.41
C ASP A 2 -17.01 -22.58 5.37
N PRO A 3 -18.16 -22.45 4.69
CA PRO A 3 -18.38 -21.39 3.71
C PRO A 3 -18.37 -19.98 4.34
N ALA A 4 -18.57 -19.89 5.66
CA ALA A 4 -18.43 -18.66 6.43
C ALA A 4 -16.95 -18.24 6.66
N ALA A 5 -15.97 -19.10 6.36
CA ALA A 5 -14.55 -18.76 6.46
C ALA A 5 -14.06 -17.97 5.24
N SER A 6 -14.55 -18.29 4.02
CA SER A 6 -14.20 -17.55 2.80
C SER A 6 -14.59 -16.06 2.88
N GLY A 7 -15.85 -15.75 3.22
CA GLY A 7 -16.30 -14.35 3.27
C GLY A 7 -15.64 -13.49 4.37
N ARG A 8 -15.03 -14.12 5.39
CA ARG A 8 -14.24 -13.41 6.40
C ARG A 8 -12.83 -13.09 5.92
N PHE A 9 -12.24 -13.98 5.13
CA PHE A 9 -10.92 -13.76 4.53
C PHE A 9 -10.97 -12.64 3.49
N ASP A 10 -12.01 -12.60 2.64
CA ASP A 10 -12.19 -11.54 1.63
C ASP A 10 -12.36 -10.16 2.28
N LYS A 11 -13.10 -10.10 3.39
CA LYS A 11 -13.24 -8.88 4.21
C LYS A 11 -11.92 -8.46 4.85
N LEU A 12 -11.15 -9.41 5.36
CA LEU A 12 -9.84 -9.14 5.95
C LEU A 12 -8.85 -8.61 4.90
N GLN A 13 -8.81 -9.24 3.73
CA GLN A 13 -7.98 -8.82 2.60
C GLN A 13 -8.37 -7.42 2.10
N SER A 14 -9.67 -7.14 1.95
CA SER A 14 -10.17 -5.82 1.58
C SER A 14 -9.84 -4.75 2.62
N SER A 15 -9.96 -5.08 3.90
CA SER A 15 -9.60 -4.17 5.00
C SER A 15 -8.10 -3.90 5.04
N PHE A 16 -7.27 -4.92 4.81
CA PHE A 16 -5.83 -4.78 4.73
C PHE A 16 -5.40 -3.89 3.54
N LYS A 17 -6.04 -4.07 2.37
CA LYS A 17 -5.85 -3.21 1.19
C LYS A 17 -6.17 -1.75 1.51
N LEU A 18 -7.30 -1.49 2.15
CA LEU A 18 -7.71 -0.15 2.56
C LEU A 18 -6.73 0.46 3.57
N SER A 19 -6.29 -0.30 4.57
CA SER A 19 -5.31 0.16 5.57
C SER A 19 -3.99 0.57 4.93
N ILE A 20 -3.49 -0.20 3.96
CA ILE A 20 -2.27 0.15 3.23
C ILE A 20 -2.48 1.39 2.37
N GLN A 21 -3.60 1.48 1.64
CA GLN A 21 -3.93 2.70 0.88
C GLN A 21 -3.99 3.92 1.80
N CYS A 22 -4.66 3.83 2.95
CA CYS A 22 -4.73 4.90 3.94
C CYS A 22 -3.33 5.32 4.43
N LEU A 23 -2.47 4.36 4.79
CA LEU A 23 -1.09 4.64 5.22
C LEU A 23 -0.28 5.34 4.12
N LEU A 24 -0.43 4.91 2.87
CA LEU A 24 0.29 5.48 1.74
C LEU A 24 -0.25 6.86 1.33
N THR A 25 -1.55 7.12 1.49
CA THR A 25 -2.13 8.46 1.29
C THR A 25 -1.83 9.42 2.43
N ALA A 26 -1.64 8.89 3.65
CA ALA A 26 -1.28 9.71 4.82
C ALA A 26 0.19 10.17 4.77
N CYS A 27 1.06 9.44 4.06
CA CYS A 27 2.41 9.89 3.76
C CYS A 27 2.40 10.86 2.57
N SER A 28 2.21 12.16 2.83
CA SER A 28 2.42 13.17 1.81
C SER A 28 3.91 13.33 1.49
N ARG A 29 4.20 13.96 0.36
CA ARG A 29 5.57 14.37 0.01
C ARG A 29 6.19 15.27 1.08
N GLU A 30 5.39 16.10 1.73
CA GLU A 30 5.85 17.01 2.80
C GLU A 30 6.22 16.20 4.04
N ASP A 31 5.42 15.21 4.42
CA ASP A 31 5.72 14.31 5.55
C ASP A 31 7.02 13.51 5.31
N VAL A 32 7.23 13.05 4.07
CA VAL A 32 8.48 12.38 3.68
C VAL A 32 9.65 13.37 3.74
N ASN A 33 9.47 14.60 3.24
CA ASN A 33 10.53 15.60 3.26
C ASN A 33 10.93 16.03 4.67
N ASP A 34 9.95 16.14 5.57
CA ASP A 34 10.16 16.52 6.97
C ASP A 34 10.79 15.38 7.78
N ALA A 35 10.27 14.16 7.64
CA ALA A 35 10.83 12.96 8.28
C ALA A 35 12.25 12.64 7.80
N PHE A 36 12.57 12.93 6.53
CA PHE A 36 13.88 12.71 5.93
C PHE A 36 14.59 14.03 5.62
N SER A 37 14.52 15.01 6.51
CA SER A 37 15.11 16.35 6.31
C SER A 37 16.61 16.34 6.00
N SER A 38 17.35 15.34 6.48
CA SER A 38 18.78 15.13 6.22
C SER A 38 19.12 14.66 4.80
N PHE A 39 18.13 14.22 4.02
CA PHE A 39 18.32 13.71 2.67
C PHE A 39 18.29 14.86 1.66
N THR A 40 19.02 14.69 0.57
CA THR A 40 18.98 15.59 -0.58
C THR A 40 17.64 15.49 -1.31
N ASP A 41 17.29 16.51 -2.09
CA ASP A 41 16.03 16.51 -2.87
C ASP A 41 15.94 15.32 -3.83
N ALA A 42 17.08 14.88 -4.39
CA ALA A 42 17.15 13.72 -5.27
C ALA A 42 16.84 12.39 -4.53
N GLU A 43 17.30 12.26 -3.29
CA GLU A 43 17.03 11.08 -2.46
C GLU A 43 15.57 11.05 -2.01
N LYS A 44 15.01 12.20 -1.62
CA LYS A 44 13.60 12.36 -1.28
C LYS A 44 12.67 12.02 -2.45
N GLU A 45 13.00 12.51 -3.65
CA GLU A 45 12.31 12.14 -4.90
C GLU A 45 12.32 10.63 -5.15
N ARG A 46 13.50 10.01 -4.99
CA ARG A 46 13.66 8.57 -5.17
C ARG A 46 12.84 7.77 -4.16
N LEU A 47 12.81 8.21 -2.90
CA LEU A 47 12.04 7.60 -1.82
C LEU A 47 10.52 7.68 -2.09
N HIS A 48 10.03 8.85 -2.49
CA HIS A 48 8.64 9.06 -2.87
C HIS A 48 8.22 8.15 -4.04
N ARG A 49 9.09 8.01 -5.06
CA ARG A 49 8.86 7.08 -6.17
C ARG A 49 8.83 5.61 -5.72
N MET A 50 9.73 5.21 -4.81
CA MET A 50 9.72 3.86 -4.24
C MET A 50 8.43 3.58 -3.46
N LEU A 51 7.98 4.53 -2.63
CA LEU A 51 6.71 4.42 -1.91
C LEU A 51 5.54 4.29 -2.89
N THR A 52 5.51 5.10 -3.95
CA THR A 52 4.50 5.02 -5.00
C THR A 52 4.49 3.66 -5.70
N LEU A 53 5.68 3.11 -6.01
CA LEU A 53 5.80 1.78 -6.62
C LEU A 53 5.30 0.68 -5.69
N VAL A 54 5.60 0.77 -4.38
CA VAL A 54 5.07 -0.17 -3.38
C VAL A 54 3.54 -0.10 -3.33
N SER A 55 2.94 1.09 -3.39
CA SER A 55 1.49 1.27 -3.50
C SER A 55 0.90 0.53 -4.70
N VAL A 56 1.52 0.70 -5.88
CA VAL A 56 1.08 0.08 -7.14
C VAL A 56 1.25 -1.44 -7.10
N LEU A 57 2.38 -1.94 -6.58
CA LEU A 57 2.66 -3.37 -6.47
C LEU A 57 1.70 -4.06 -5.49
N ILE A 58 1.42 -3.44 -4.34
CA ILE A 58 0.45 -3.96 -3.38
C ILE A 58 -0.96 -3.97 -4.00
N HIS A 59 -1.32 -2.91 -4.74
CA HIS A 59 -2.58 -2.87 -5.46
C HIS A 59 -2.68 -3.98 -6.52
N ALA A 60 -1.60 -4.21 -7.29
CA ALA A 60 -1.54 -5.26 -8.30
C ALA A 60 -1.61 -6.66 -7.68
N LEU A 61 -0.81 -6.94 -6.65
CA LEU A 61 -0.80 -8.22 -5.94
C LEU A 61 -2.17 -8.54 -5.33
N SER A 62 -2.86 -7.51 -4.81
CA SER A 62 -4.20 -7.66 -4.25
C SER A 62 -5.28 -7.94 -5.31
N ASN A 63 -5.16 -7.42 -6.55
CA ASN A 63 -6.15 -7.69 -7.60
C ASN A 63 -5.92 -9.06 -8.27
N ASN A 64 -4.67 -9.51 -8.42
CA ASN A 64 -4.36 -10.82 -9.00
C ASN A 64 -4.82 -12.02 -8.15
N CYS A 65 -5.23 -11.80 -6.90
CA CYS A 65 -5.80 -12.85 -6.06
C CYS A 65 -7.26 -13.20 -6.41
N CYS A 66 -7.97 -12.35 -7.15
CA CYS A 66 -9.39 -12.55 -7.47
C CYS A 66 -9.66 -13.27 -8.80
N ASP A 67 -8.66 -13.49 -9.66
CA ASP A 67 -8.82 -14.14 -10.98
C ASP A 67 -8.45 -15.63 -11.00
N LEU A 68 -8.20 -16.23 -9.83
CA LEU A 68 -7.79 -17.65 -9.71
C LEU A 68 -8.75 -18.50 -8.84
N GLN A 69 -10.03 -18.12 -8.78
CA GLN A 69 -11.06 -18.97 -8.16
C GLN A 69 -12.25 -19.22 -9.09
#